data_AF-A0AAD9INE9-F1
#
_entry.id   AF-A0AAD9INE9-F1
#
_cell.length_a   1.000
_cell.length_b   1.000
_cell.length_c   1.000
_cell.angle_alpha   90.00
_cell.angle_beta   90.00
_cell.angle_gamma   90.00
#
_symmetry.space_group_name_H-M   'P 1'
#
loop_
_entity.id
_entity.type
_entity.pdbx_description
1 polymer ?
#
loop_
_entity_poly.entity_id
_entity_poly.type
_entity_poly.pdbx_seq_one_letter_code
_entity_poly.pdbx_strand_id
1 'polypeptide(L)'
;MSDGKGDAPVLKQPKVKVDGKERFSKLVDFLRKRLGKDHVVGLFLYLREAFSPGLEERIQTLFDAFGVDGRLVVNYATVPAWG
;
A
#
# COMPACT_ATOMS: atom_id res chain seq x y z
N MET A 1 -14.71 25.27 -6.74
CA MET A 1 -13.60 24.97 -7.67
C MET A 1 -13.07 23.61 -7.26
N SER A 2 -13.24 22.63 -8.14
CA SER A 2 -13.17 21.20 -7.82
C SER A 2 -11.88 20.64 -8.40
N ASP A 3 -10.76 20.78 -7.69
CA ASP A 3 -9.46 20.28 -8.14
C ASP A 3 -9.29 18.81 -7.76
N GLY A 4 -9.73 17.96 -8.68
CA GLY A 4 -9.01 16.78 -9.17
C GLY A 4 -8.21 15.97 -8.15
N LYS A 5 -8.89 15.34 -7.17
CA LYS A 5 -8.29 14.20 -6.46
C LYS A 5 -8.28 13.01 -7.42
N GLY A 6 -7.09 12.69 -7.93
CA GLY A 6 -6.85 11.67 -8.95
C GLY A 6 -7.63 10.38 -8.73
N ASP A 7 -8.01 9.78 -9.86
CA ASP A 7 -8.88 8.60 -10.03
C ASP A 7 -8.26 7.31 -9.44
N ALA A 8 -7.91 7.33 -8.15
CA ALA A 8 -7.49 6.17 -7.41
C ALA A 8 -8.75 5.42 -6.94
N PRO A 9 -8.94 4.15 -7.34
CA PRO A 9 -10.16 3.42 -7.01
C PRO A 9 -10.33 3.31 -5.48
N VAL A 10 -11.35 3.96 -4.91
CA VAL A 10 -11.58 3.90 -3.46
C VAL A 10 -11.81 2.45 -3.04
N LEU A 11 -10.92 1.93 -2.18
CA LEU A 11 -11.04 0.57 -1.66
C LEU A 11 -12.31 0.44 -0.82
N LYS A 12 -13.24 -0.44 -1.23
CA LYS A 12 -14.49 -0.72 -0.51
C LYS A 12 -14.28 -1.20 0.94
N GLN A 13 -13.11 -1.74 1.29
CA GLN A 13 -12.71 -1.89 2.70
C GLN A 13 -11.24 -1.46 2.85
N PRO A 14 -10.97 -0.30 3.46
CA PRO A 14 -9.62 0.25 3.57
C PRO A 14 -8.78 -0.39 4.69
N LYS A 15 -9.37 -1.26 5.51
CA LYS A 15 -8.66 -1.96 6.60
C LYS A 15 -8.57 -3.44 6.27
N VAL A 16 -7.35 -3.96 6.30
CA VAL A 16 -7.03 -5.37 6.08
C VAL A 16 -6.26 -5.86 7.29
N LYS A 17 -6.61 -7.05 7.79
CA LYS A 17 -5.77 -7.77 8.72
C LYS A 17 -4.83 -8.67 7.92
N VAL A 18 -3.54 -8.50 8.16
CA VAL A 18 -2.48 -9.30 7.56
C VAL A 18 -1.65 -9.90 8.67
N ASP A 19 -1.11 -11.10 8.45
CA ASP A 19 -0.17 -11.71 9.39
C ASP A 19 1.17 -10.96 9.28
N GLY A 20 1.68 -10.47 10.42
CA GLY A 20 2.94 -9.73 10.48
C GLY A 20 4.17 -10.54 10.02
N LYS A 21 4.08 -11.88 9.99
CA LYS A 21 5.14 -12.78 9.51
C LYS A 21 5.32 -12.72 7.99
N GLU A 22 4.30 -12.26 7.27
CA GLU A 22 4.29 -12.14 5.83
C GLU A 22 5.19 -11.01 5.35
N ARG A 23 5.55 -11.08 4.07
CA ARG A 23 6.37 -10.07 3.38
C ARG A 23 5.51 -8.97 2.79
N PHE A 24 6.11 -7.80 2.60
CA PHE A 24 5.46 -6.65 1.99
C PHE A 24 4.97 -6.94 0.56
N SER A 25 5.65 -7.81 -0.19
CA SER A 25 5.18 -8.32 -1.49
C SER A 25 3.73 -8.84 -1.45
N LYS A 26 3.34 -9.53 -0.38
CA LYS A 26 1.97 -10.05 -0.22
C LYS A 26 0.93 -8.95 -0.10
N LEU A 27 1.28 -7.80 0.48
CA LEU A 27 0.39 -6.62 0.51
C LEU A 27 0.22 -6.02 -0.89
N VAL A 28 1.31 -5.97 -1.68
CA VAL A 28 1.26 -5.52 -3.08
C VAL A 28 0.33 -6.41 -3.89
N ASP A 29 0.52 -7.73 -3.83
CA ASP A 29 -0.32 -8.70 -4.54
C ASP A 29 -1.78 -8.65 -4.08
N PHE A 30 -2.00 -8.50 -2.76
CA PHE A 30 -3.34 -8.36 -2.20
C PHE A 30 -4.06 -7.12 -2.77
N LEU A 31 -3.38 -5.97 -2.80
CA LEU A 31 -3.96 -4.74 -3.35
C LEU A 31 -4.18 -4.83 -4.87
N ARG A 32 -3.27 -5.45 -5.62
CA ARG A 32 -3.45 -5.69 -7.07
C ARG A 32 -4.71 -6.47 -7.35
N LYS A 33 -4.89 -7.62 -6.68
CA LYS A 33 -6.08 -8.47 -6.81
C LYS A 33 -7.35 -7.70 -6.42
N ARG A 34 -7.29 -6.96 -5.33
CA ARG A 34 -8.45 -6.22 -4.80
C ARG A 34 -8.89 -5.07 -5.69
N LEU A 35 -7.95 -4.41 -6.36
CA LEU A 35 -8.22 -3.34 -7.31
C LEU A 35 -8.61 -3.87 -8.70
N GLY A 36 -8.60 -5.19 -8.92
CA GLY A 36 -8.80 -5.78 -10.25
C GLY A 36 -7.67 -5.40 -11.23
N LYS A 37 -6.51 -5.04 -10.69
CA LYS A 37 -5.35 -4.51 -11.43
C LYS A 37 -4.25 -5.55 -11.61
N ASP A 38 -4.63 -6.82 -11.74
CA ASP A 38 -3.69 -7.94 -11.92
C ASP A 38 -2.79 -7.73 -13.16
N HIS A 39 -3.31 -7.04 -14.18
CA HIS A 39 -2.59 -6.71 -15.43
C HIS A 39 -1.94 -5.31 -15.45
N VAL A 40 -2.09 -4.49 -14.40
CA VAL A 40 -1.54 -3.13 -14.41
C VAL A 40 -0.10 -3.16 -13.90
N VAL A 41 0.82 -2.94 -14.85
CA VAL A 41 2.25 -2.73 -14.60
C VAL A 41 2.42 -1.32 -14.06
N GLY A 42 2.34 -1.13 -12.74
CA GLY A 42 2.54 0.20 -12.13
C GLY A 42 1.91 0.46 -10.76
N LEU A 43 1.50 -0.56 -10.00
CA LEU A 43 1.05 -0.32 -8.63
C LEU A 43 2.27 -0.15 -7.70
N PHE A 44 2.47 1.08 -7.22
CA PHE A 44 3.47 1.46 -6.23
C PHE A 44 2.81 1.63 -4.88
N LEU A 45 3.42 1.08 -3.82
CA LEU A 45 2.95 1.23 -2.44
C LEU A 45 3.96 2.04 -1.65
N TYR A 46 3.46 2.88 -0.77
CA TYR A 46 4.24 3.81 0.02
C TYR A 46 3.84 3.75 1.49
N LEU A 47 4.83 3.79 2.37
CA LEU A 47 4.61 4.08 3.78
C LEU A 47 4.82 5.56 4.04
N ARG A 48 4.00 6.12 4.93
CA ARG A 48 4.14 7.51 5.41
C ARG A 48 4.14 8.59 4.32
N GLU A 49 3.59 8.29 3.14
CA GLU A 49 3.62 9.23 2.00
C GLU A 49 5.06 9.66 1.62
N ALA A 50 6.05 8.79 1.90
CA ALA A 50 7.46 9.15 1.78
C ALA A 50 8.24 8.14 0.92
N PHE A 51 8.16 6.85 1.23
CA PHE A 51 9.02 5.84 0.58
C PHE A 51 8.31 4.51 0.36
N SER A 52 8.81 3.72 -0.61
CA SER A 52 8.37 2.35 -0.87
C SER A 52 9.30 1.37 -0.14
N PRO A 53 8.79 0.54 0.79
CA PRO A 53 9.58 -0.52 1.41
C PRO A 53 10.10 -1.55 0.41
N GLY A 54 11.11 -2.30 0.83
CA GLY A 54 11.55 -3.50 0.13
C GLY A 54 10.47 -4.59 0.15
N LEU A 55 10.26 -5.25 -0.98
CA LEU A 55 9.26 -6.33 -1.12
C LEU A 55 9.51 -7.52 -0.18
N GLU A 56 10.76 -7.70 0.23
CA GLU A 56 11.20 -8.79 1.12
C GLU A 56 11.06 -8.44 2.60
N GLU A 57 10.79 -7.17 2.95
CA GLU A 57 10.62 -6.74 4.32
C GLU A 57 9.37 -7.37 4.94
N ARG A 58 9.48 -7.76 6.22
CA ARG A 58 8.34 -8.31 6.95
C ARG A 58 7.39 -7.19 7.35
N ILE A 59 6.09 -7.48 7.26
CA ILE A 59 5.04 -6.53 7.67
C ILE A 59 5.18 -6.17 9.15
N GLN A 60 5.55 -7.12 10.01
CA GLN A 60 5.80 -6.84 11.43
C GLN A 60 6.91 -5.81 11.61
N THR A 61 8.04 -5.97 10.92
CA THR A 61 9.16 -5.03 10.99
C THR A 61 8.76 -3.62 10.55
N LEU A 62 8.00 -3.52 9.46
CA LEU A 62 7.46 -2.25 8.98
C LEU A 62 6.44 -1.65 9.96
N PHE A 63 5.63 -2.48 10.60
CA PHE A 63 4.66 -2.07 11.61
C PHE A 63 5.37 -1.56 12.87
N ASP A 64 6.41 -2.23 13.33
CA ASP A 64 7.17 -1.81 14.52
C ASP A 64 7.90 -0.49 14.28
N ALA A 65 8.42 -0.26 13.07
CA ALA A 65 9.13 0.96 12.71
C ALA A 65 8.22 2.14 12.32
N PHE A 66 7.10 1.87 11.63
CA PHE A 66 6.28 2.90 10.99
C PHE A 66 4.78 2.82 11.34
N GLY A 67 4.37 1.93 12.25
CA GLY A 67 3.00 1.84 12.72
C GLY A 67 2.58 3.04 13.57
N VAL A 68 1.32 3.46 13.46
CA VAL A 68 0.69 4.51 14.31
C VAL A 68 -0.70 4.08 14.70
N ASP A 69 -1.06 4.34 15.96
CA ASP A 69 -2.39 4.00 16.50
C ASP A 69 -2.78 2.54 16.27
N GLY A 70 -1.79 1.64 16.38
CA GLY A 70 -1.97 0.20 16.14
C GLY A 70 -2.24 -0.17 14.68
N ARG A 71 -1.87 0.68 13.71
CA ARG A 71 -2.08 0.44 12.28
C ARG A 71 -0.84 0.83 11.46
N LEU A 72 -0.58 0.07 10.41
CA LEU A 72 0.36 0.47 9.37
C LEU A 72 -0.42 1.16 8.24
N VAL A 73 -0.13 2.43 8.00
CA VAL A 73 -0.76 3.20 6.91
C VAL A 73 0.02 3.00 5.63
N VAL A 74 -0.65 2.46 4.62
CA VAL A 74 -0.09 2.19 3.28
C VAL A 74 -0.86 3.01 2.26
N ASN A 75 -0.15 3.86 1.52
CA ASN A 75 -0.66 4.58 0.38
C ASN A 75 -0.29 3.84 -0.90
N TYR A 76 -1.06 4.01 -1.97
CA TYR A 76 -0.75 3.41 -3.25
C TYR A 76 -0.99 4.38 -4.39
N ALA A 77 -0.23 4.22 -5.47
CA ALA A 77 -0.35 5.00 -6.70
C ALA A 77 -0.12 4.11 -7.93
N THR A 78 -0.70 4.50 -9.06
CA THR A 78 -0.50 3.81 -10.36
C THR A 78 0.66 4.38 -11.17
N VAL A 79 1.21 5.50 -10.70
CA VAL A 79 2.38 6.18 -11.24
C VAL A 79 3.29 6.50 -10.05
N PRO A 80 4.62 6.60 -10.24
CA PRO A 80 5.50 7.04 -9.18
C PRO A 80 5.06 8.41 -8.66
N ALA A 81 4.71 8.49 -7.37
CA ALA A 81 4.20 9.71 -6.75
C ALA A 81 5.14 10.26 -5.68
N TRP A 82 5.94 9.38 -5.07
CA TRP A 82 6.96 9.72 -4.08
C TRP A 82 8.22 8.89 -4.38
N GLY A 83 9.40 9.48 -4.15
CA GLY A 83 10.71 8.91 -4.46
C GLY A 83 11.82 9.87 -4.09
#